data_AF-A0A4P6U769-F1
#
_entry.id   AF-A0A4P6U769-F1
#
_cell.length_a   1.000
_cell.length_b   1.000
_cell.length_c   1.000
_cell.angle_alpha   90.00
_cell.angle_beta   90.00
_cell.angle_gamma   90.00
#
_symmetry.space_group_name_H-M   'P 1'
#
loop_
_entity.id
_entity.type
_entity.pdbx_description
1 polymer ?
#
loop_
_entity_poly.entity_id
_entity_poly.type
_entity_poly.pdbx_seq_one_letter_code
_entity_poly.pdbx_strand_id
1 'polypeptide(L)'
;MSRAQLALNVDDLDAAVTFYSKLFGTEPAKLKPGYANFAIVDPPLKLVLLENPGNGGTVNHLGVEVGSSAEVHEEIARLTGEGLFTDEEIGTTCCFATQDKVWVTGPAGEKWEIYTVLADSETFGSGPRHDDSGDESQDGVCCGSAEDRAAGTSCC
;
A
#
# COMPACT_ATOMS: atom_id res chain seq x y z
N MET A 1 10.02 -13.41 13.02
CA MET A 1 8.89 -14.28 12.59
C MET A 1 8.13 -13.51 11.53
N SER A 2 7.98 -14.09 10.34
CA SER A 2 7.28 -13.45 9.24
C SER A 2 5.76 -13.62 9.34
N ARG A 3 5.02 -12.76 8.64
CA ARG A 3 3.56 -12.87 8.49
C ARG A 3 3.13 -12.56 7.07
N ALA A 4 2.01 -13.12 6.67
CA ALA A 4 1.38 -12.75 5.40
C ALA A 4 0.86 -11.32 5.46
N GLN A 5 0.91 -10.63 4.33
CA GLN A 5 0.19 -9.39 4.09
C GLN A 5 -0.91 -9.62 3.07
N LEU A 6 -2.09 -9.07 3.38
CA LEU A 6 -3.20 -8.94 2.46
C LEU A 6 -3.56 -7.45 2.33
N ALA A 7 -3.32 -6.88 1.15
CA ALA A 7 -3.75 -5.53 0.83
C ALA A 7 -5.01 -5.58 -0.03
N LEU A 8 -6.08 -4.91 0.43
CA LEU A 8 -7.38 -4.89 -0.24
C LEU A 8 -7.76 -3.47 -0.64
N ASN A 9 -8.33 -3.35 -1.83
CA ASN A 9 -9.10 -2.17 -2.21
C ASN A 9 -10.46 -2.22 -1.51
N VAL A 10 -10.91 -1.10 -0.94
CA VAL A 10 -12.23 -0.96 -0.29
C VAL A 10 -12.94 0.26 -0.82
N ASP A 11 -14.26 0.20 -0.98
CA ASP A 11 -15.04 1.34 -1.48
C ASP A 11 -15.21 2.44 -0.43
N ASP A 12 -15.37 2.02 0.84
CA ASP A 12 -15.60 2.88 1.99
C ASP A 12 -14.68 2.40 3.12
N LEU A 13 -13.69 3.23 3.47
CA LEU A 13 -12.71 2.87 4.48
C LEU A 13 -13.32 2.73 5.87
N ASP A 14 -14.25 3.61 6.26
CA ASP A 14 -14.84 3.62 7.59
C ASP A 14 -15.71 2.37 7.83
N ALA A 15 -16.48 1.98 6.81
CA ALA A 15 -17.24 0.75 6.81
C ALA A 15 -16.32 -0.49 6.89
N ALA A 16 -15.23 -0.50 6.11
CA ALA A 16 -14.27 -1.59 6.10
C ALA A 16 -13.54 -1.72 7.46
N VAL A 17 -13.08 -0.60 8.04
CA VAL A 17 -12.45 -0.57 9.37
C VAL A 17 -13.40 -1.13 10.42
N THR A 18 -14.67 -0.70 10.40
CA THR A 18 -15.70 -1.21 11.32
C THR A 18 -15.87 -2.72 11.19
N PHE A 19 -15.89 -3.24 9.96
CA PHE A 19 -16.03 -4.66 9.68
C PHE A 19 -14.82 -5.46 10.16
N TYR A 20 -13.61 -5.08 9.75
CA TYR A 20 -12.39 -5.83 10.06
C TYR A 20 -12.02 -5.76 11.54
N SER A 21 -12.35 -4.66 12.22
CA SER A 21 -12.18 -4.57 13.67
C SER A 21 -13.03 -5.59 14.42
N LYS A 22 -14.26 -5.84 13.95
CA LYS A 22 -15.13 -6.90 14.49
C LYS A 22 -14.65 -8.30 14.13
N LEU A 23 -14.21 -8.49 12.88
CA LEU A 23 -13.76 -9.79 12.39
C LEU A 23 -12.54 -10.30 13.17
N PHE A 24 -11.57 -9.42 13.42
CA PHE A 24 -10.31 -9.78 14.08
C PHE A 24 -10.24 -9.41 15.56
N GLY A 25 -11.29 -8.76 16.10
CA GLY A 25 -11.37 -8.39 17.50
C GLY A 25 -10.29 -7.38 17.94
N THR A 26 -9.80 -6.55 17.03
CA THR A 26 -8.77 -5.53 17.29
C THR A 26 -8.97 -4.31 16.40
N GLU A 27 -8.65 -3.13 16.93
CA GLU A 27 -8.63 -1.87 16.18
C GLU A 27 -7.45 -1.81 15.20
N PRO A 28 -7.50 -0.94 14.16
CA PRO A 28 -6.36 -0.74 13.25
C PRO A 28 -5.13 -0.24 14.01
N ALA A 29 -3.96 -0.76 13.65
CA ALA A 29 -2.68 -0.29 14.16
C ALA A 29 -2.32 1.09 13.60
N LYS A 30 -2.81 1.43 12.40
CA LYS A 30 -2.67 2.76 11.80
C LYS A 30 -3.92 3.10 10.99
N LEU A 31 -4.41 4.31 11.15
CA LEU A 31 -5.54 4.87 10.40
C LEU A 31 -5.17 6.27 9.90
N LYS A 32 -5.36 6.51 8.61
CA LYS A 32 -5.13 7.77 7.89
C LYS A 32 -6.22 7.93 6.82
N PRO A 33 -6.44 9.14 6.26
CA PRO A 33 -7.36 9.31 5.14
C PRO A 33 -7.00 8.36 3.99
N GLY A 34 -7.97 7.56 3.52
CA GLY A 34 -7.80 6.58 2.45
C GLY A 34 -6.96 5.33 2.78
N TYR A 35 -6.50 5.17 4.03
CA TYR A 35 -5.60 4.07 4.40
C TYR A 35 -5.82 3.58 5.84
N ALA A 36 -5.89 2.26 6.01
CA ALA A 36 -5.77 1.64 7.33
C ALA A 36 -4.89 0.39 7.26
N ASN A 37 -4.25 0.04 8.38
CA ASN A 37 -3.70 -1.31 8.53
C ASN A 37 -3.95 -1.89 9.91
N PHE A 38 -4.02 -3.22 9.96
CA PHE A 38 -4.14 -4.01 11.17
C PHE A 38 -2.92 -4.91 11.31
N ALA A 39 -2.43 -5.05 12.54
CA ALA A 39 -1.38 -5.99 12.92
C ALA A 39 -2.03 -7.10 13.76
N ILE A 40 -2.49 -8.16 13.10
CA ILE A 40 -3.20 -9.28 13.73
C ILE A 40 -2.16 -10.30 14.20
N VAL A 41 -2.27 -10.71 15.47
CA VAL A 41 -1.29 -11.61 16.11
C VAL A 41 -1.62 -13.08 15.82
N ASP A 42 -2.89 -13.46 15.92
CA ASP A 42 -3.35 -14.83 15.71
C ASP A 42 -4.69 -14.83 14.94
N PRO A 43 -4.70 -15.23 13.64
CA PRO A 43 -3.55 -15.66 12.86
C PRO A 43 -2.58 -14.50 12.56
N PRO A 44 -1.26 -14.74 12.44
CA PRO A 44 -0.29 -13.70 12.05
C PRO A 44 -0.63 -13.12 10.68
N LEU A 45 -1.13 -11.88 10.66
CA LEU A 45 -1.59 -11.23 9.43
C LEU A 45 -1.37 -9.72 9.52
N LYS A 46 -0.77 -9.17 8.47
CA LYS A 46 -0.79 -7.74 8.16
C LYS A 46 -1.95 -7.48 7.19
N LEU A 47 -3.04 -6.91 7.66
CA LEU A 47 -4.13 -6.49 6.78
C LEU A 47 -3.95 -5.01 6.44
N VAL A 48 -3.98 -4.67 5.16
CA VAL A 48 -3.92 -3.29 4.66
C VAL A 48 -5.19 -3.00 3.88
N LEU A 49 -5.83 -1.88 4.18
CA LEU A 49 -7.03 -1.39 3.51
C LEU A 49 -6.67 -0.09 2.79
N LEU A 50 -6.93 -0.06 1.50
CA LEU A 50 -6.71 1.08 0.61
C LEU A 50 -8.06 1.51 0.06
N GLU A 51 -8.48 2.73 0.35
CA GLU A 51 -9.72 3.25 -0.19
C GLU A 51 -9.58 3.48 -1.70
N ASN A 52 -10.46 2.85 -2.47
CA ASN A 52 -10.50 2.92 -3.92
C ASN A 52 -11.96 2.76 -4.39
N PRO A 53 -12.76 3.84 -4.33
CA PRO A 53 -14.18 3.81 -4.64
C PRO A 53 -14.47 3.28 -6.05
N GLY A 54 -15.39 2.33 -6.15
CA GLY A 54 -15.76 1.64 -7.38
C GLY A 54 -14.94 0.38 -7.66
N ASN A 55 -13.87 0.13 -6.90
CA ASN A 55 -12.97 -1.01 -7.04
C ASN A 55 -12.84 -1.83 -5.74
N GLY A 56 -13.75 -1.63 -4.78
CA GLY A 56 -13.78 -2.33 -3.50
C GLY A 56 -13.95 -3.84 -3.64
N GLY A 57 -13.41 -4.58 -2.67
CA GLY A 57 -13.49 -6.05 -2.62
C GLY A 57 -12.46 -6.77 -3.50
N THR A 58 -11.58 -6.03 -4.17
CA THR A 58 -10.48 -6.60 -4.96
C THR A 58 -9.18 -6.68 -4.16
N VAL A 59 -8.33 -7.64 -4.52
CA VAL A 59 -6.95 -7.69 -4.00
C VAL A 59 -6.16 -6.57 -4.67
N ASN A 60 -5.51 -5.74 -3.86
CA ASN A 60 -4.59 -4.71 -4.35
C ASN A 60 -3.22 -5.33 -4.62
N HIS A 61 -2.62 -5.95 -3.60
CA HIS A 61 -1.39 -6.76 -3.70
C HIS A 61 -1.26 -7.68 -2.48
N LEU A 62 -0.28 -8.58 -2.57
CA LEU A 62 0.04 -9.56 -1.53
C LEU A 62 1.45 -9.31 -1.00
N GLY A 63 1.75 -9.84 0.18
CA GLY A 63 3.13 -9.78 0.64
C GLY A 63 3.50 -10.71 1.78
N VAL A 64 4.77 -10.67 2.13
CA VAL A 64 5.37 -11.33 3.29
C VAL A 64 6.17 -10.29 4.05
N GLU A 65 5.67 -9.91 5.23
CA GLU A 65 6.41 -9.04 6.15
C GLU A 65 7.41 -9.90 6.91
N VAL A 66 8.70 -9.64 6.72
CA VAL A 66 9.83 -10.30 7.38
C VAL A 66 10.38 -9.44 8.52
N GLY A 67 11.21 -10.04 9.37
CA GLY A 67 11.67 -9.42 10.61
C GLY A 67 12.88 -8.50 10.47
N SER A 68 13.56 -8.47 9.32
CA SER A 68 14.74 -7.62 9.13
C SER A 68 15.11 -7.37 7.67
N SER A 69 15.91 -6.33 7.43
CA SER A 69 16.50 -6.03 6.12
C SER A 69 17.40 -7.15 5.60
N ALA A 70 18.08 -7.86 6.51
CA ALA A 70 18.91 -9.00 6.13
C ALA A 70 18.06 -10.11 5.50
N GLU A 71 16.90 -10.41 6.07
CA GLU A 71 15.95 -11.37 5.50
C GLU A 71 15.41 -10.89 4.13
N VAL A 72 15.17 -9.59 3.94
CA VAL A 72 14.79 -9.05 2.62
C VAL A 72 15.91 -9.27 1.59
N HIS A 73 17.16 -8.97 1.95
CA HIS A 73 18.31 -9.15 1.04
C HIS A 73 18.57 -10.63 0.71
N GLU A 74 18.35 -11.54 1.67
CA GLU A 74 18.41 -12.99 1.43
C GLU A 74 17.34 -13.43 0.42
N GLU A 75 16.12 -12.91 0.55
CA GLU A 75 15.04 -13.22 -0.38
C GLU A 75 15.27 -12.62 -1.77
N ILE A 76 15.83 -11.41 -1.88
CA ILE A 76 16.29 -10.84 -3.16
C ILE A 76 17.26 -11.80 -3.84
N ALA A 77 18.34 -12.18 -3.15
CA ALA A 77 19.37 -13.05 -3.70
C ALA A 77 18.80 -14.40 -4.15
N ARG A 78 17.88 -14.98 -3.36
CA ARG A 78 17.19 -16.23 -3.69
C ARG A 78 16.31 -16.08 -4.94
N LEU A 79 15.44 -15.07 -4.99
CA LEU A 79 14.50 -14.85 -6.09
C LEU A 79 15.22 -14.56 -7.41
N THR A 80 16.27 -13.72 -7.38
CA THR A 80 17.13 -13.49 -8.55
C THR A 80 17.81 -14.79 -9.01
N GLY A 81 18.27 -15.62 -8.07
CA GLY A 81 18.87 -16.93 -8.37
C GLY A 81 17.91 -17.91 -9.05
N GLU A 82 16.61 -17.81 -8.76
CA GLU A 82 15.54 -18.58 -9.40
C GLU A 82 15.05 -17.96 -10.73
N GLY A 83 15.66 -16.85 -11.18
CA GLY A 83 15.29 -16.17 -12.42
C GLY A 83 13.97 -15.40 -12.35
N LEU A 84 13.49 -15.10 -11.14
CA LEU A 84 12.37 -14.19 -10.95
C LEU A 84 12.91 -12.76 -11.01
N PHE A 85 12.40 -11.98 -11.97
CA PHE A 85 12.75 -10.57 -12.08
C PHE A 85 12.23 -9.81 -10.85
N THR A 86 13.12 -9.09 -10.19
CA THR A 86 12.87 -8.40 -8.94
C THR A 86 12.99 -6.90 -9.13
N ASP A 87 11.99 -6.14 -8.70
CA ASP A 87 12.12 -4.69 -8.52
C ASP A 87 12.45 -4.40 -7.06
N GLU A 88 13.67 -3.91 -6.81
CA GLU A 88 14.18 -3.64 -5.46
C GLU A 88 13.91 -2.19 -5.04
N GLU A 89 13.39 -2.02 -3.83
CA GLU A 89 13.14 -0.73 -3.19
C GLU A 89 13.78 -0.74 -1.79
N ILE A 90 15.04 -0.31 -1.69
CA ILE A 90 15.82 -0.29 -0.43
C ILE A 90 15.80 1.10 0.19
N GLY A 91 15.42 1.20 1.46
CA GLY A 91 15.33 2.45 2.22
C GLY A 91 14.27 3.43 1.70
N THR A 92 13.29 2.93 0.94
CA THR A 92 12.28 3.77 0.29
C THR A 92 11.06 3.94 1.19
N THR A 93 10.51 5.15 1.24
CA THR A 93 9.21 5.37 1.88
C THR A 93 8.10 4.94 0.91
N CYS A 94 7.35 3.91 1.26
CA CYS A 94 6.14 3.46 0.56
C CYS A 94 4.95 3.61 1.50
N CYS A 95 3.89 4.27 1.04
CA CYS A 95 2.77 4.66 1.89
C CYS A 95 3.28 5.43 3.13
N PHE A 96 3.00 4.96 4.34
CA PHE A 96 3.37 5.63 5.59
C PHE A 96 4.48 4.88 6.35
N ALA A 97 5.41 4.24 5.65
CA ALA A 97 6.55 3.55 6.25
C ALA A 97 7.79 3.61 5.35
N THR A 98 8.97 3.76 5.96
CA THR A 98 10.25 3.46 5.30
C THR A 98 10.49 1.97 5.37
N GLN A 99 10.79 1.35 4.24
CA GLN A 99 10.87 -0.10 4.08
C GLN A 99 12.08 -0.48 3.23
N ASP A 100 12.58 -1.68 3.49
CA ASP A 100 13.33 -2.44 2.48
C ASP A 100 12.37 -3.46 1.89
N LYS A 101 12.34 -3.54 0.57
CA LYS A 101 11.34 -4.34 -0.14
C LYS A 101 11.87 -4.85 -1.47
N VAL A 102 11.36 -6.00 -1.86
CA VAL A 102 11.44 -6.53 -3.23
C VAL A 102 10.06 -6.89 -3.75
N TRP A 103 9.81 -6.57 -5.01
CA TRP A 103 8.60 -6.96 -5.73
C TRP A 103 8.88 -8.09 -6.71
N VAL A 104 7.91 -9.01 -6.82
CA VAL A 104 7.80 -9.96 -7.91
C VAL A 104 6.35 -10.01 -8.41
N THR A 105 6.18 -10.40 -9.67
CA THR A 105 4.84 -10.53 -10.27
C THR A 105 4.56 -11.99 -10.57
N GLY A 106 3.42 -12.47 -10.09
CA GLY A 106 2.97 -13.83 -10.35
C GLY A 106 2.47 -14.01 -11.79
N PRO A 107 2.23 -15.27 -12.20
CA PRO A 107 1.91 -15.60 -13.58
C PRO A 107 0.57 -15.01 -14.07
N ALA A 108 -0.33 -14.61 -13.16
CA ALA A 108 -1.61 -13.97 -13.48
C ALA A 108 -1.61 -12.46 -13.22
N GLY A 109 -0.44 -11.86 -13.00
CA GLY A 109 -0.28 -10.41 -12.80
C GLY A 109 -0.44 -9.95 -11.35
N GLU A 110 -0.68 -10.86 -10.40
CA GLU A 110 -0.74 -10.53 -8.99
C GLU A 110 0.63 -10.10 -8.47
N LYS A 111 0.69 -8.93 -7.83
CA LYS A 111 1.93 -8.39 -7.27
C LYS A 111 2.18 -8.93 -5.87
N TRP A 112 3.42 -9.32 -5.62
CA TRP A 112 3.91 -9.78 -4.33
C TRP A 112 5.08 -8.91 -3.88
N GLU A 113 5.05 -8.48 -2.63
CA GLU A 113 6.19 -7.87 -1.96
C GLU A 113 6.73 -8.75 -0.83
N ILE A 114 8.05 -8.79 -0.69
CA ILE A 114 8.71 -9.26 0.54
C ILE A 114 9.42 -8.05 1.14
N TYR A 115 9.09 -7.71 2.38
CA TYR A 115 9.54 -6.44 2.95
C TYR A 115 9.73 -6.48 4.46
N THR A 116 10.46 -5.51 4.99
CA THR A 116 10.49 -5.17 6.42
C THR A 116 10.12 -3.70 6.62
N VAL A 117 9.44 -3.38 7.72
CA VAL A 117 9.26 -1.98 8.14
C VAL A 117 10.49 -1.52 8.92
N LEU A 118 11.11 -0.42 8.50
CA LEU A 118 12.25 0.20 9.18
C LEU A 118 11.81 1.31 10.12
N ALA A 119 10.87 2.15 9.66
CA ALA A 119 10.32 3.26 10.43
C ALA A 119 8.93 3.63 9.92
N ASP A 120 8.11 4.18 10.81
CA ASP A 120 6.88 4.87 10.40
C ASP A 120 7.21 6.20 9.69
N SER A 121 6.42 6.52 8.67
CA SER A 121 6.44 7.80 7.96
C SER A 121 5.09 8.50 8.13
N GLU A 122 5.12 9.81 8.36
CA GLU A 122 3.91 10.65 8.38
C GLU A 122 3.49 11.11 6.97
N THR A 123 4.37 10.98 5.98
CA THR A 123 4.11 11.32 4.57
C THR A 123 3.81 10.07 3.75
N PHE A 124 2.87 10.18 2.81
CA PHE A 124 2.55 9.11 1.86
C PHE A 124 3.63 9.03 0.77
N GLY A 125 4.34 7.92 0.69
CA GLY A 125 5.33 7.61 -0.34
C GLY A 125 4.72 6.96 -1.58
N SER A 126 5.53 6.76 -2.61
CA SER A 126 5.10 6.13 -3.87
C SER A 126 4.60 4.70 -3.61
N GLY A 127 3.32 4.43 -3.88
CA GLY A 127 2.79 3.07 -3.93
C GLY A 127 3.24 2.34 -5.20
N PRO A 128 3.01 1.02 -5.31
CA PRO A 128 3.32 0.28 -6.54
C PRO A 128 2.61 0.95 -7.72
N ARG A 129 3.37 1.22 -8.79
CA ARG A 129 2.80 1.68 -10.07
C ARG A 129 1.98 0.53 -10.64
N HIS A 130 0.67 0.62 -10.57
CA HIS A 130 -0.20 -0.23 -11.40
C HIS A 130 -0.17 0.37 -12.80
N ASP A 131 0.45 -0.33 -13.75
CA ASP A 131 0.36 0.04 -15.17
C ASP A 131 -1.04 -0.33 -15.66
N ASP A 132 -2.05 0.40 -15.20
CA ASP A 132 -3.37 0.35 -15.83
C ASP A 132 -3.28 1.17 -17.10
N SER A 133 -3.29 0.47 -18.23
CA SER A 133 -3.36 1.06 -19.55
C SER A 133 -4.76 1.64 -19.75
N GLY A 134 -4.95 2.91 -19.35
CA GLY A 134 -6.20 3.65 -19.50
C GLY A 134 -6.06 5.13 -19.14
N ASP A 135 -5.58 5.91 -20.12
CA ASP A 135 -5.68 7.36 -20.34
C ASP A 135 -6.47 8.24 -19.33
N GLU A 136 -5.77 9.13 -18.60
CA GLU A 136 -5.79 10.60 -18.73
C GLU A 136 -5.47 11.34 -17.41
N SER A 137 -4.56 12.32 -17.52
CA SER A 137 -4.24 13.41 -16.58
C SER A 137 -3.56 13.07 -15.25
N GLN A 138 -2.23 13.19 -15.31
CA GLN A 138 -1.46 13.70 -14.19
C GLN A 138 -2.05 15.05 -13.75
N ASP A 139 -2.47 15.14 -12.50
CA ASP A 139 -2.28 16.38 -11.73
C ASP A 139 -2.05 16.02 -10.27
N GLY A 140 -0.79 16.19 -9.86
CA GLY A 140 -0.38 16.12 -8.48
C GLY A 140 -1.08 17.21 -7.68
N VAL A 141 -1.99 16.81 -6.81
CA VAL A 141 -2.63 17.67 -5.82
C VAL A 141 -1.55 18.16 -4.84
N CYS A 142 -1.09 19.40 -5.03
CA CYS A 142 -0.25 20.14 -4.09
C CYS A 142 -1.07 21.26 -3.45
N CYS A 143 -1.52 21.00 -2.21
CA CYS A 143 -1.93 21.88 -1.10
C CYS A 143 -2.26 23.38 -1.34
N GLY A 144 -3.41 23.80 -0.78
CA GLY A 144 -3.48 25.02 0.05
C GLY A 144 -4.49 26.10 -0.37
N SER A 145 -5.60 26.19 0.37
CA SER A 145 -6.62 27.25 0.24
C SER A 145 -6.10 28.65 0.64
N ALA A 146 -6.54 29.68 -0.09
CA ALA A 146 -6.85 30.99 0.47
C ALA A 146 -7.89 31.69 -0.41
N GLU A 147 -9.04 31.99 0.19
CA GLU A 147 -10.08 32.87 -0.34
C GLU A 147 -9.51 34.27 -0.61
N ASP A 148 -9.86 34.92 -1.74
CA ASP A 148 -10.81 36.04 -1.76
C ASP A 148 -10.97 36.63 -3.19
N ARG A 149 -12.23 36.86 -3.57
CA ARG A 149 -12.77 37.87 -4.50
C ARG A 149 -12.20 38.07 -5.93
N ALA A 150 -13.11 37.73 -6.85
CA ALA A 150 -13.86 38.67 -7.71
C ALA A 150 -13.51 38.76 -9.20
N ALA A 151 -14.64 38.77 -9.95
CA ALA A 151 -14.88 39.39 -11.24
C ALA A 151 -14.42 38.66 -12.51
N GLY A 152 -15.42 38.12 -13.21
CA GLY A 152 -15.63 38.35 -14.63
C GLY A 152 -14.73 37.59 -15.59
N THR A 153 -15.31 36.70 -16.40
CA THR A 153 -15.78 37.03 -17.76
C THR A 153 -16.08 35.72 -18.48
N SER A 154 -17.25 35.69 -19.12
CA SER A 154 -17.70 34.72 -20.11
C SER A 154 -16.64 34.41 -21.16
N CYS A 155 -16.56 33.17 -21.64
CA CYS A 155 -16.25 32.87 -23.04
C CYS A 155 -16.83 31.52 -23.47
N CYS A 156 -17.22 31.52 -24.75
CA CYS A 156 -18.04 30.61 -25.55
C CYS A 156 -17.67 29.13 -25.51
#